data_AF-A0A959H3M6-F1
#
_entry.id   AF-A0A959H3M6-F1
#
_cell.length_a   1.000
_cell.length_b   1.000
_cell.length_c   1.000
_cell.angle_alpha   90.00
_cell.angle_beta   90.00
_cell.angle_gamma   90.00
#
_symmetry.space_group_name_H-M   'P 1'
#
loop_
_entity.id
_entity.type
_entity.pdbx_description
1 polymer ?
#
loop_
_entity_poly.entity_id
_entity_poly.type
_entity_poly.pdbx_seq_one_letter_code
_entity_poly.pdbx_strand_id
1 'polypeptide(L)'
;MKKLIKPASLLLCLLALLVFFVAGTAGSSYAGMAEGQGLAGSAIVLGYGVVAGLGAVVAALFFAFYASHRAVVLANWGLAGVLLVVVIILGC
;
A
#
# COMPACT_ATOMS: atom_id res chain seq x y z
N MET A 1 -17.96 -10.39 10.55
CA MET A 1 -17.75 -10.56 9.09
C MET A 1 -18.53 -9.56 8.22
N LYS A 2 -19.80 -9.19 8.54
CA LYS A 2 -20.60 -8.21 7.74
C LYS A 2 -19.98 -6.82 7.54
N LYS A 3 -18.99 -6.41 8.35
CA LYS A 3 -18.28 -5.12 8.23
C LYS A 3 -17.15 -5.12 7.20
N LEU A 4 -16.58 -6.28 6.87
CA LEU A 4 -15.42 -6.39 5.97
C LEU A 4 -15.81 -6.32 4.49
N ILE A 5 -17.01 -6.77 4.14
CA ILE A 5 -17.55 -6.74 2.77
C ILE A 5 -18.16 -5.35 2.44
N LYS A 6 -18.05 -4.38 3.36
CA LYS A 6 -18.50 -3.02 3.05
C LYS A 6 -17.58 -2.41 1.99
N PRO A 7 -18.14 -1.65 1.03
CA PRO A 7 -17.34 -1.05 -0.04
C PRO A 7 -16.22 -0.16 0.49
N ALA A 8 -16.43 0.55 1.60
CA ALA A 8 -15.39 1.36 2.24
C ALA A 8 -14.21 0.53 2.78
N SER A 9 -14.46 -0.68 3.29
CA SER A 9 -13.41 -1.57 3.82
C SER A 9 -12.60 -2.22 2.69
N LEU A 10 -13.27 -2.57 1.59
CA LEU A 10 -12.59 -3.07 0.38
C LEU A 10 -11.71 -1.99 -0.25
N LEU A 11 -12.23 -0.75 -0.32
CA LEU A 11 -11.48 0.40 -0.78
C LEU A 11 -10.24 0.64 0.10
N LEU A 12 -10.36 0.52 1.42
CA LEU A 12 -9.22 0.61 2.35
C LEU A 12 -8.13 -0.41 2.03
N CYS A 13 -8.52 -1.67 1.82
CA CYS A 13 -7.56 -2.73 1.49
C CYS A 13 -6.86 -2.46 0.16
N LEU A 14 -7.61 -2.02 -0.86
CA LEU A 14 -7.05 -1.70 -2.17
C LEU A 14 -6.08 -0.51 -2.09
N LEU A 15 -6.47 0.56 -1.41
CA LEU A 15 -5.61 1.74 -1.24
C LEU A 15 -4.36 1.42 -0.42
N ALA A 16 -4.51 0.65 0.67
CA ALA A 16 -3.38 0.20 1.48
C ALA A 16 -2.41 -0.65 0.65
N LEU A 17 -2.94 -1.58 -0.16
CA LEU A 17 -2.12 -2.39 -1.08
C LEU A 17 -1.28 -1.48 -2.00
N LEU A 18 -1.93 -0.53 -2.70
CA LEU A 18 -1.26 0.31 -3.69
C LEU A 18 -0.23 1.24 -3.06
N VAL A 19 -0.60 1.95 -1.98
CA VAL A 19 0.30 2.90 -1.32
C VAL A 19 1.53 2.19 -0.76
N PHE A 20 1.35 1.07 -0.06
CA PHE A 20 2.46 0.36 0.55
C PHE A 20 3.27 -0.46 -0.46
N PHE A 21 2.66 -0.91 -1.55
CA PHE A 21 3.40 -1.48 -2.67
C PHE A 21 4.40 -0.47 -3.23
N VAL A 22 3.92 0.74 -3.55
CA VAL A 22 4.80 1.80 -4.08
C VAL A 22 5.82 2.25 -3.05
N ALA A 23 5.44 2.36 -1.76
CA ALA A 23 6.39 2.68 -0.71
C ALA A 23 7.47 1.59 -0.55
N GLY A 24 7.11 0.32 -0.67
CA GLY A 24 8.04 -0.81 -0.60
C GLY A 24 9.00 -0.87 -1.77
N THR A 25 8.51 -0.65 -3.00
CA THR A 25 9.38 -0.59 -4.20
C THR A 25 10.28 0.64 -4.18
N ALA A 26 9.74 1.83 -3.86
CA ALA A 26 10.52 3.05 -3.81
C ALA A 26 11.55 3.00 -2.67
N GLY A 27 11.13 2.58 -1.48
CA GLY A 27 12.01 2.46 -0.31
C GLY A 27 13.16 1.48 -0.53
N SER A 28 12.90 0.31 -1.11
CA SER A 28 13.97 -0.67 -1.42
C SER A 28 14.91 -0.18 -2.52
N SER A 29 14.39 0.58 -3.50
CA SER A 29 15.21 1.22 -4.52
C SER A 29 16.15 2.28 -3.93
N TYR A 30 15.63 3.18 -3.09
CA TYR A 30 16.45 4.21 -2.43
C TYR A 30 17.47 3.64 -1.44
N ALA A 31 17.17 2.49 -0.83
CA ALA A 31 18.07 1.80 0.09
C ALA A 31 19.16 0.98 -0.63
N GLY A 32 19.23 0.98 -1.97
CA GLY A 32 20.24 0.25 -2.72
C GLY A 32 20.12 -1.28 -2.61
N MET A 33 18.95 -1.80 -2.21
CA MET A 33 18.75 -3.23 -1.91
C MET A 33 18.96 -4.17 -3.12
N ALA A 34 19.03 -3.60 -4.31
CA ALA A 34 19.15 -4.31 -5.59
C ALA A 34 20.37 -3.86 -6.41
N GLU A 35 21.28 -3.09 -5.82
CA GLU A 35 22.43 -2.53 -6.53
C GLU A 35 23.39 -3.64 -6.99
N GLY A 36 23.83 -3.57 -8.26
CA GLY A 36 24.69 -4.58 -8.87
C GLY A 36 24.02 -5.91 -9.26
N GLN A 37 22.69 -6.05 -9.06
CA GLN A 37 21.95 -7.30 -9.34
C GLN A 37 21.31 -7.35 -10.74
N GLY A 38 21.52 -6.33 -11.58
CA GLY A 38 20.97 -6.28 -12.94
C GLY A 38 19.47 -6.55 -12.99
N LEU A 39 19.03 -7.51 -13.83
CA LEU A 39 17.61 -7.86 -13.99
C LEU A 39 17.01 -8.54 -12.74
N ALA A 40 17.83 -9.22 -11.92
CA ALA A 40 17.35 -9.78 -10.66
C ALA A 40 17.03 -8.67 -9.64
N GLY A 41 17.68 -7.51 -9.77
CA GLY A 41 17.43 -6.35 -8.93
C GLY A 41 15.99 -5.84 -9.03
N SER A 42 15.40 -5.81 -10.22
CA SER A 42 14.01 -5.38 -10.39
C SER A 42 13.02 -6.35 -9.75
N ALA A 43 13.28 -7.66 -9.84
CA ALA A 43 12.47 -8.68 -9.18
C ALA A 43 12.55 -8.57 -7.64
N ILE A 44 13.73 -8.26 -7.09
CA ILE A 44 13.93 -8.03 -5.66
C ILE A 44 13.10 -6.80 -5.20
N VAL A 45 13.24 -5.67 -5.88
CA VAL A 45 12.49 -4.44 -5.59
C VAL A 45 10.98 -4.67 -5.67
N LEU A 46 10.50 -5.35 -6.73
CA LEU A 46 9.10 -5.74 -6.85
C LEU A 46 8.66 -6.65 -5.71
N GLY A 47 9.49 -7.60 -5.29
CA GLY A 47 9.25 -8.47 -4.15
C GLY A 47 9.04 -7.69 -2.86
N TYR A 48 9.87 -6.69 -2.57
CA TYR A 48 9.68 -5.79 -1.43
C TYR A 48 8.33 -5.05 -1.50
N GLY A 49 7.96 -4.57 -2.69
CA GLY A 49 6.64 -4.00 -2.92
C GLY A 49 5.50 -4.96 -2.60
N VAL A 50 5.56 -6.20 -3.10
CA VAL A 50 4.53 -7.22 -2.87
C VAL A 50 4.40 -7.55 -1.37
N VAL A 51 5.52 -7.78 -0.68
CA VAL A 51 5.51 -8.11 0.76
C VAL A 51 4.94 -6.96 1.58
N ALA A 52 5.37 -5.72 1.30
CA ALA A 52 4.85 -4.53 1.97
C ALA A 52 3.35 -4.33 1.70
N GLY A 53 2.90 -4.48 0.45
CA GLY A 53 1.50 -4.35 0.07
C GLY A 53 0.61 -5.41 0.73
N LEU A 54 1.01 -6.69 0.70
CA LEU A 54 0.25 -7.76 1.35
C LEU A 54 0.19 -7.59 2.87
N GLY A 55 1.31 -7.20 3.51
CA GLY A 55 1.33 -6.87 4.93
C GLY A 55 0.38 -5.73 5.27
N ALA A 56 0.33 -4.69 4.43
CA ALA A 56 -0.59 -3.57 4.60
C ALA A 56 -2.06 -3.97 4.42
N VAL A 57 -2.39 -4.89 3.51
CA VAL A 57 -3.75 -5.45 3.37
C VAL A 57 -4.17 -6.17 4.64
N VAL A 58 -3.29 -7.00 5.22
CA VAL A 58 -3.59 -7.69 6.48
C VAL A 58 -3.86 -6.68 7.59
N ALA A 59 -3.00 -5.67 7.74
CA ALA A 59 -3.20 -4.59 8.71
C ALA A 59 -4.51 -3.82 8.45
N ALA A 60 -4.84 -3.53 7.20
CA ALA A 60 -6.07 -2.84 6.81
C ALA A 60 -7.33 -3.68 7.12
N LEU A 61 -7.28 -5.01 6.96
CA LEU A 61 -8.37 -5.91 7.34
C LEU A 61 -8.63 -5.87 8.85
N PHE A 62 -7.58 -5.94 9.66
CA PHE A 62 -7.69 -5.80 11.11
C PHE A 62 -8.23 -4.42 11.49
N PHE A 63 -7.71 -3.35 10.89
CA PHE A 63 -8.18 -2.00 11.13
C PHE A 63 -9.67 -1.85 10.77
N ALA A 64 -10.10 -2.31 9.59
CA ALA A 64 -11.49 -2.26 9.17
C ALA A 64 -12.44 -3.09 10.05
N PHE A 65 -11.93 -4.13 10.72
CA PHE A 65 -12.72 -4.95 11.63
C PHE A 65 -13.02 -4.24 12.96
N TYR A 66 -12.01 -3.59 13.55
CA TYR A 66 -12.11 -2.96 14.87
C TYR A 66 -12.50 -1.48 14.82
N ALA A 67 -12.17 -0.77 13.74
CA ALA A 67 -12.41 0.66 13.63
C ALA A 67 -13.88 1.01 13.38
N SER A 68 -14.26 2.25 13.72
CA SER A 68 -15.56 2.81 13.37
C SER A 68 -15.62 3.12 11.88
N HIS A 69 -16.83 3.16 11.31
CA HIS A 69 -17.01 3.50 9.88
C HIS A 69 -16.39 4.86 9.53
N ARG A 70 -16.51 5.86 10.42
CA ARG A 70 -15.90 7.18 10.21
C ARG A 70 -14.38 7.10 10.11
N ALA A 71 -13.74 6.29 10.96
CA ALA A 71 -12.30 6.09 10.92
C ALA A 71 -11.84 5.41 9.62
N VAL A 72 -12.58 4.42 9.12
CA VAL A 72 -12.29 3.76 7.83
C VAL A 72 -12.39 4.75 6.67
N VAL A 73 -13.43 5.61 6.65
CA VAL A 73 -13.58 6.64 5.61
C VAL A 73 -12.46 7.68 5.68
N LEU A 74 -12.07 8.11 6.88
CA LEU A 74 -10.95 9.05 7.06
C LEU A 74 -9.63 8.43 6.58
N ALA A 75 -9.38 7.16 6.91
CA ALA A 75 -8.20 6.44 6.46
C ALA A 75 -8.17 6.27 4.94
N ASN A 76 -9.31 6.02 4.30
CA ASN A 76 -9.41 6.01 2.83
C ASN A 76 -9.04 7.36 2.23
N TRP A 77 -9.57 8.45 2.77
CA TRP A 77 -9.22 9.80 2.31
C TRP A 77 -7.73 10.10 2.50
N GLY A 78 -7.16 9.72 3.64
CA GLY A 78 -5.73 9.86 3.90
C GLY A 78 -4.89 9.08 2.89
N LEU A 79 -5.16 7.79 2.71
CA LEU A 79 -4.45 6.94 1.75
C LEU A 79 -4.67 7.40 0.30
N ALA A 80 -5.84 7.92 -0.05
CA ALA A 80 -6.12 8.47 -1.37
C ALA A 80 -5.28 9.72 -1.62
N GLY A 81 -5.19 10.61 -0.63
CA GLY A 81 -4.33 11.79 -0.69
C GLY A 81 -2.86 11.42 -0.86
N VAL A 82 -2.37 10.43 -0.11
CA VAL A 82 -0.99 9.93 -0.25
C VAL A 82 -0.78 9.34 -1.65
N LEU A 83 -1.70 8.49 -2.12
CA LEU A 83 -1.60 7.89 -3.45
C LEU A 83 -1.58 8.96 -4.54
N LEU A 84 -2.42 9.99 -4.43
CA LEU A 84 -2.47 11.10 -5.37
C LEU A 84 -1.15 11.88 -5.38
N VAL A 85 -0.58 12.18 -4.21
CA VAL A 85 0.74 12.82 -4.10
C VAL A 85 1.83 11.94 -4.73
N VAL A 86 1.82 10.63 -4.45
CA VAL A 86 2.77 9.68 -5.04
C VAL A 86 2.64 9.63 -6.57
N VAL A 87 1.42 9.63 -7.10
CA VAL A 87 1.16 9.67 -8.54
C VAL A 87 1.64 10.99 -9.15
N ILE A 88 1.46 12.14 -8.49
CA ILE A 88 1.98 13.43 -8.97
C ILE A 88 3.52 13.47 -8.95
N ILE A 89 4.16 12.84 -7.96
CA ILE A 89 5.62 12.83 -7.86
C ILE A 89 6.26 11.86 -8.86
N LEU A 90 5.69 10.67 -9.02
CA LEU A 90 6.19 9.65 -9.95
C LEU A 90 5.74 9.90 -11.39
N GLY A 91 4.60 10.57 -11.57
CA GLY A 91 4.02 10.95 -12.84
C GLY A 91 4.40 12.36 -13.24
N CYS A 92 5.36 12.45 -14.15
CA CYS A 92 5.23 13.37 -15.28
C CYS A 92 3.93 13.09 -16.04
#